data_AF-A0A142X047-F1
#
_entry.id   AF-A0A142X047-F1
#
_cell.length_a   1.000
_cell.length_b   1.000
_cell.length_c   1.000
_cell.angle_alpha   90.00
_cell.angle_beta   90.00
_cell.angle_gamma   90.00
#
_symmetry.space_group_name_H-M   'P 1'
#
loop_
_entity.id
_entity.type
_entity.pdbx_description
1 polymer ?
#
loop_
_entity_poly.entity_id
_entity_poly.type
_entity_poly.pdbx_seq_one_letter_code
_entity_poly.pdbx_strand_id
1 'polypeptide(L)'
;MRRQLAAVLMVVGTLTILGCGDGGGRGGRRDAWGEGVPTPLLEPFAGAWRCNGPATLAAREAAGRPAEETARLRELIEKNPGVQLLHGDITIRDNLAIGAGLPSSEYRFFSLHRHDQQVCGKAWHHEDRFDPGDMSKSYVRLELVDGRLHFRSRMQDGLIDLNDPDLKETLAVEGDAARCTADKPPGGDWSEWELLVFDRKK
;
A
#
# COMPACT_ATOMS: atom_id res chain seq x y z
N MET A 1 50.70 32.69 20.33
CA MET A 1 50.05 33.48 19.25
C MET A 1 50.92 33.44 17.99
N ARG A 2 50.62 32.55 17.03
CA ARG A 2 51.11 32.63 15.65
C ARG A 2 50.03 32.06 14.72
N ARG A 3 49.45 32.91 13.89
CA ARG A 3 48.57 32.54 12.77
C ARG A 3 49.48 32.12 11.62
N GLN A 4 49.25 30.94 11.03
CA GLN A 4 49.84 30.58 9.74
C GLN A 4 48.71 30.35 8.74
N LEU A 5 48.68 31.24 7.75
CA LEU A 5 47.96 31.14 6.49
C LEU A 5 48.63 30.05 5.65
N ALA A 6 47.84 29.16 5.04
CA ALA A 6 48.31 28.33 3.94
C ALA A 6 47.19 28.12 2.90
N ALA A 7 47.38 28.82 1.79
CA ALA A 7 47.08 28.48 0.40
C ALA A 7 45.78 27.74 0.06
N VAL A 8 44.86 28.52 -0.52
CA VAL A 8 43.81 28.09 -1.44
C VAL A 8 44.46 27.56 -2.72
N LEU A 9 44.19 26.30 -3.09
CA LEU A 9 44.44 25.78 -4.43
C LEU A 9 43.08 25.46 -5.07
N MET A 10 42.61 26.36 -5.94
CA MET A 10 41.40 26.19 -6.74
C MET A 10 41.78 25.38 -7.99
N VAL A 11 41.31 24.13 -8.08
CA VAL A 11 41.40 23.33 -9.32
C VAL A 11 40.08 23.54 -10.07
N VAL A 12 40.10 24.41 -11.07
CA VAL A 12 39.03 24.55 -12.05
C VAL A 12 39.20 23.41 -13.06
N GLY A 13 38.48 22.32 -12.81
CA GLY A 13 38.34 21.21 -13.77
C GLY A 13 37.24 21.53 -14.78
N THR A 14 37.64 21.93 -15.99
CA THR A 14 36.73 22.12 -17.12
C THR A 14 36.26 20.75 -17.62
N LEU A 15 35.07 20.33 -17.19
CA LEU A 15 34.42 19.13 -17.68
C LEU A 15 33.92 19.37 -19.11
N THR A 16 34.63 18.82 -20.09
CA THR A 16 34.18 18.74 -21.48
C THR A 16 33.16 17.60 -21.59
N ILE A 17 31.86 17.94 -21.56
CA ILE A 17 30.80 17.00 -21.91
C ILE A 17 30.77 16.90 -23.43
N LEU A 18 31.57 15.97 -23.95
CA LEU A 18 31.39 15.44 -25.30
C LEU A 18 30.09 14.65 -25.32
N GLY A 19 29.06 15.29 -25.85
CA GLY A 19 27.85 14.62 -26.29
C GLY A 19 28.17 13.71 -27.46
N CYS A 20 28.12 12.40 -27.20
CA CYS A 20 27.73 11.41 -28.20
C CYS A 20 26.32 10.94 -27.79
N GLY A 21 25.35 11.16 -28.69
CA GLY A 21 24.01 10.63 -28.53
C GLY A 21 23.99 9.10 -28.61
N ASP A 22 22.92 8.50 -28.12
CA ASP A 22 21.98 7.86 -29.03
C ASP A 22 20.64 7.64 -28.32
N GLY A 23 19.56 7.63 -29.10
CA GLY A 23 18.22 7.37 -28.62
C GLY A 23 18.10 5.98 -27.99
N GLY A 24 17.72 5.93 -26.73
CA GLY A 24 17.27 4.71 -26.06
C GLY A 24 16.12 5.10 -25.15
N GLY A 25 14.94 4.55 -25.42
CA GLY A 25 13.67 5.03 -24.88
C GLY A 25 13.68 5.25 -23.37
N ARG A 26 12.77 6.14 -22.93
CA ARG A 26 12.27 6.16 -21.56
C ARG A 26 11.77 4.76 -21.20
N GLY A 27 12.68 3.88 -20.80
CA GLY A 27 12.36 2.66 -20.08
C GLY A 27 11.82 3.15 -18.76
N GLY A 28 10.48 3.28 -18.68
CA GLY A 28 9.82 3.40 -17.40
C GLY A 28 10.41 2.31 -16.53
N ARG A 29 11.00 2.68 -15.39
CA ARG A 29 11.48 1.71 -14.41
C ARG A 29 10.33 0.75 -14.20
N ARG A 30 10.45 -0.47 -14.75
CA ARG A 30 9.65 -1.59 -14.26
C ARG A 30 10.02 -1.64 -12.79
N ASP A 31 9.02 -1.56 -11.93
CA ASP A 31 9.24 -1.82 -10.51
C ASP A 31 9.89 -3.21 -10.36
N ALA A 32 10.57 -3.45 -9.25
CA ALA A 32 11.26 -4.72 -9.02
C ALA A 32 10.30 -5.93 -8.99
N TRP A 33 8.99 -5.68 -9.00
CA TRP A 33 7.92 -6.62 -8.70
C TRP A 33 7.07 -6.97 -9.93
N GLY A 34 7.30 -6.30 -11.06
CA GLY A 34 6.65 -6.57 -12.33
C GLY A 34 5.29 -5.91 -12.47
N GLU A 35 4.79 -5.93 -13.71
CA GLU A 35 3.50 -5.34 -14.07
C GLU A 35 2.33 -6.03 -13.33
N GLY A 36 1.24 -5.29 -13.16
CA GLY A 36 0.01 -5.83 -12.57
C GLY A 36 -0.58 -6.95 -13.43
N VAL A 37 -1.21 -7.92 -12.77
CA VAL A 37 -1.89 -9.06 -13.42
C VAL A 37 -3.39 -8.80 -13.46
N PRO A 38 -4.02 -8.76 -14.65
CA PRO A 38 -5.47 -8.58 -14.77
C PRO A 38 -6.22 -9.58 -13.90
N THR A 39 -7.11 -9.07 -13.05
CA THR A 39 -7.78 -9.86 -12.01
C THR A 39 -9.27 -9.53 -12.01
N PRO A 40 -10.12 -10.35 -12.67
CA PRO A 40 -11.55 -10.07 -12.81
C PRO A 40 -12.29 -9.85 -11.48
N LEU A 41 -11.87 -10.51 -10.40
CA LEU A 41 -12.46 -10.31 -9.06
C LEU A 41 -12.31 -8.87 -8.55
N LEU A 42 -11.31 -8.12 -9.03
CA LEU A 42 -11.04 -6.75 -8.60
C LEU A 42 -11.65 -5.69 -9.52
N GLU A 43 -12.23 -6.08 -10.66
CA GLU A 43 -12.89 -5.14 -11.59
C GLU A 43 -13.91 -4.21 -10.92
N PRO A 44 -14.78 -4.67 -9.98
CA PRO A 44 -15.72 -3.78 -9.30
C PRO A 44 -15.04 -2.68 -8.49
N PHE A 45 -13.83 -2.93 -7.99
CA PHE A 45 -13.06 -1.99 -7.17
C PHE A 45 -12.08 -1.15 -7.99
N ALA A 46 -11.86 -1.46 -9.27
CA ALA A 46 -10.89 -0.79 -10.11
C ALA A 46 -11.21 0.70 -10.28
N GLY A 47 -10.22 1.57 -10.15
CA GLY A 47 -10.34 3.02 -10.27
C GLY A 47 -9.55 3.79 -9.21
N ALA A 48 -9.68 5.12 -9.25
CA ALA A 48 -9.04 6.01 -8.29
C ALA A 48 -9.99 6.35 -7.13
N TRP A 49 -9.47 6.30 -5.92
CA TRP A 49 -10.20 6.40 -4.66
C TRP A 49 -9.54 7.44 -3.76
N ARG A 50 -10.35 8.20 -3.03
CA ARG A 50 -9.91 9.19 -2.05
C ARG A 50 -10.23 8.72 -0.65
N CYS A 51 -9.24 8.69 0.23
CA CYS A 51 -9.45 8.29 1.62
C CYS A 51 -10.39 9.30 2.31
N ASN A 52 -11.45 8.81 2.95
CA ASN A 52 -12.45 9.63 3.64
C ASN A 52 -12.34 9.39 5.15
N GLY A 53 -11.60 10.27 5.83
CA GLY A 53 -11.40 10.21 7.29
C GLY A 53 -12.71 10.21 8.09
N PRO A 54 -13.63 11.17 7.86
CA PRO A 54 -14.94 11.17 8.53
C PRO A 54 -15.74 9.88 8.35
N ALA A 55 -15.84 9.34 7.13
CA ALA A 55 -16.54 8.08 6.86
C ALA A 55 -15.82 6.88 7.50
N THR A 56 -14.48 6.91 7.53
CA THR A 56 -13.66 5.90 8.21
C THR A 56 -13.93 5.87 9.71
N LEU A 57 -13.94 7.04 10.38
CA LEU A 57 -14.27 7.14 11.81
C LEU A 57 -15.67 6.61 12.09
N ALA A 58 -16.67 7.05 11.32
CA ALA A 58 -18.06 6.61 11.48
C ALA A 58 -18.20 5.08 11.28
N ALA A 59 -17.53 4.52 10.28
CA ALA A 59 -17.57 3.07 10.03
C ALA A 59 -16.88 2.26 11.13
N ARG A 60 -15.78 2.77 11.70
CA ARG A 60 -15.09 2.15 12.85
C ARG A 60 -15.93 2.20 14.12
N GLU A 61 -16.62 3.31 14.37
CA GLU A 61 -17.57 3.43 15.49
C GLU A 61 -18.73 2.45 15.34
N ALA A 62 -19.33 2.36 14.15
CA ALA A 62 -20.40 1.41 13.86
C ALA A 62 -19.96 -0.06 14.00
N ALA A 63 -18.67 -0.34 13.76
CA ALA A 63 -18.06 -1.66 13.98
C ALA A 63 -17.72 -1.95 15.45
N GLY A 64 -18.03 -1.03 16.38
CA GLY A 64 -17.81 -1.23 17.81
C GLY A 64 -16.37 -1.05 18.27
N ARG A 65 -15.54 -0.29 17.53
CA ARG A 65 -14.16 0.02 17.97
C ARG A 65 -14.16 0.78 19.30
N PRO A 66 -13.18 0.53 20.19
CA PRO A 66 -13.09 1.24 21.46
C PRO A 66 -13.07 2.76 21.29
N ALA A 67 -13.85 3.47 22.10
CA ALA A 67 -14.01 4.93 21.99
C ALA A 67 -12.68 5.69 22.10
N GLU A 68 -11.74 5.20 22.90
CA GLU A 68 -10.40 5.80 23.05
C GLU A 68 -9.58 5.69 21.75
N GLU A 69 -9.59 4.54 21.08
CA GLU A 69 -8.88 4.31 19.82
C GLU A 69 -9.44 5.24 18.72
N THR A 70 -10.76 5.32 18.63
CA THR A 70 -11.44 6.23 17.70
C THR A 70 -11.15 7.70 18.03
N ALA A 71 -11.09 8.08 19.30
CA ALA A 71 -10.75 9.45 19.71
C ALA A 71 -9.31 9.83 19.32
N ARG A 72 -8.35 8.94 19.53
CA ARG A 72 -6.96 9.14 19.08
C ARG A 72 -6.86 9.30 17.57
N LEU A 73 -7.61 8.48 16.82
CA LEU A 73 -7.65 8.58 15.36
C LEU A 73 -8.24 9.91 14.88
N ARG A 74 -9.35 10.33 15.52
CA ARG A 74 -9.98 11.62 15.26
C ARG A 74 -8.99 12.76 15.48
N GLU A 75 -8.31 12.76 16.62
CA GLU A 75 -7.29 13.75 16.94
C GLU A 75 -6.15 13.77 15.92
N LEU A 76 -5.69 12.59 15.47
CA LEU A 76 -4.65 12.46 14.45
C LEU A 76 -5.10 13.10 13.12
N ILE A 77 -6.31 12.80 12.65
CA ILE A 77 -6.90 13.36 11.42
C ILE A 77 -7.05 14.88 11.55
N GLU A 78 -7.55 15.38 12.68
CA GLU A 78 -7.76 16.81 12.93
C GLU A 78 -6.45 17.59 12.96
N LYS A 79 -5.42 17.06 13.64
CA LYS A 79 -4.10 17.70 13.75
C LYS A 79 -3.31 17.66 12.45
N ASN A 80 -3.62 16.70 11.58
CA ASN A 80 -2.86 16.46 10.36
C ASN A 80 -3.80 16.36 9.16
N PRO A 81 -4.41 17.47 8.70
CA PRO A 81 -5.36 17.45 7.59
C PRO A 81 -4.76 16.98 6.25
N GLY A 82 -3.42 16.86 6.17
CA GLY A 82 -2.68 16.26 5.05
C GLY A 82 -2.19 14.83 5.29
N VAL A 83 -2.20 14.33 6.55
CA VAL A 83 -2.08 12.90 6.83
C VAL A 83 -3.46 12.34 6.57
N GLN A 84 -3.70 12.03 5.30
CA GLN A 84 -4.59 10.93 5.00
C GLN A 84 -4.04 9.75 5.81
N LEU A 85 -4.92 9.00 6.48
CA LEU A 85 -4.59 7.79 7.24
C LEU A 85 -3.51 6.97 6.52
N LEU A 86 -2.70 6.16 7.22
CA LEU A 86 -1.48 5.48 6.71
C LEU A 86 -1.51 5.06 5.23
N HIS A 87 -2.67 4.67 4.70
CA HIS A 87 -2.95 4.60 3.27
C HIS A 87 -3.70 5.86 2.77
N GLY A 88 -2.97 6.73 2.07
CA GLY A 88 -3.54 7.86 1.34
C GLY A 88 -4.52 7.45 0.24
N ASP A 89 -4.88 8.38 -0.64
CA ASP A 89 -5.68 8.09 -1.83
C ASP A 89 -5.09 6.91 -2.61
N ILE A 90 -5.88 5.90 -2.96
CA ILE A 90 -5.39 4.71 -3.67
C ILE A 90 -5.91 4.65 -5.10
N THR A 91 -5.18 3.97 -5.98
CA THR A 91 -5.66 3.55 -7.29
C THR A 91 -5.60 2.03 -7.38
N ILE A 92 -6.74 1.40 -7.64
CA ILE A 92 -6.83 -0.04 -7.84
C ILE A 92 -6.86 -0.31 -9.35
N ARG A 93 -5.95 -1.16 -9.83
CA ARG A 93 -5.90 -1.64 -11.21
C ARG A 93 -5.23 -3.01 -11.21
N ASP A 94 -5.73 -3.93 -12.03
CA ASP A 94 -5.21 -5.30 -12.09
C ASP A 94 -5.23 -5.92 -10.68
N ASN A 95 -4.13 -6.54 -10.22
CA ASN A 95 -3.97 -7.02 -8.85
C ASN A 95 -3.24 -6.02 -7.93
N LEU A 96 -3.23 -4.73 -8.24
CA LEU A 96 -2.51 -3.71 -7.48
C LEU A 96 -3.46 -2.69 -6.86
N ALA A 97 -3.20 -2.28 -5.62
CA ALA A 97 -3.66 -1.00 -5.08
C ALA A 97 -2.45 -0.13 -4.74
N ILE A 98 -2.33 1.01 -5.42
CA ILE A 98 -1.18 1.91 -5.29
C ILE A 98 -1.63 3.16 -4.57
N GLY A 99 -1.02 3.45 -3.42
CA GLY A 99 -1.18 4.69 -2.67
C GLY A 99 -0.54 5.88 -3.38
N ALA A 100 -1.23 7.01 -3.39
CA ALA A 100 -0.73 8.28 -3.87
C ALA A 100 0.08 8.99 -2.78
N GLY A 101 1.09 9.74 -3.19
CA GLY A 101 1.94 10.51 -2.29
C GLY A 101 3.37 9.97 -2.19
N LEU A 102 4.11 10.51 -1.23
CA LEU A 102 5.45 10.08 -0.85
C LEU A 102 5.47 9.90 0.68
N PRO A 103 5.66 8.67 1.21
CA PRO A 103 5.89 7.42 0.47
C PRO A 103 4.64 6.95 -0.29
N SER A 104 4.84 6.21 -1.38
CA SER A 104 3.76 5.60 -2.15
C SER A 104 3.66 4.15 -1.70
N SER A 105 2.60 3.82 -0.95
CA SER A 105 2.35 2.44 -0.55
C SER A 105 1.86 1.60 -1.74
N GLU A 106 2.05 0.29 -1.66
CA GLU A 106 1.56 -0.66 -2.66
C GLU A 106 0.99 -1.90 -1.98
N TYR A 107 -0.17 -2.36 -2.42
CA TYR A 107 -0.69 -3.68 -2.14
C TYR A 107 -0.69 -4.49 -3.43
N ARG A 108 -0.04 -5.65 -3.42
CA ARG A 108 -0.07 -6.63 -4.51
C ARG A 108 -0.91 -7.82 -4.10
N PHE A 109 -2.14 -7.88 -4.60
CA PHE A 109 -3.14 -8.87 -4.23
C PHE A 109 -2.81 -10.25 -4.82
N PHE A 110 -3.01 -11.29 -4.01
CA PHE A 110 -2.93 -12.69 -4.39
C PHE A 110 -3.90 -13.53 -3.55
N SER A 111 -4.14 -14.78 -3.97
CA SER A 111 -5.07 -15.70 -3.28
C SER A 111 -6.40 -15.02 -2.92
N LEU A 112 -7.13 -14.57 -3.95
CA LEU A 112 -8.39 -13.83 -3.81
C LEU A 112 -9.62 -14.75 -3.86
N HIS A 113 -10.63 -14.45 -3.07
CA HIS A 113 -11.85 -15.24 -2.96
C HIS A 113 -13.05 -14.31 -2.85
N ARG A 114 -14.15 -14.65 -3.53
CA ARG A 114 -15.41 -13.91 -3.41
C ARG A 114 -16.28 -14.47 -2.28
N HIS A 115 -16.78 -13.58 -1.43
CA HIS A 115 -17.77 -13.83 -0.38
C HIS A 115 -18.94 -12.89 -0.58
N ASP A 116 -19.99 -13.34 -1.27
CA ASP A 116 -21.16 -12.50 -1.60
C ASP A 116 -20.77 -11.17 -2.27
N GLN A 117 -20.86 -10.05 -1.53
CA GLN A 117 -20.52 -8.69 -1.98
C GLN A 117 -19.08 -8.25 -1.66
N GLN A 118 -18.33 -9.12 -1.01
CA GLN A 118 -16.96 -8.87 -0.55
C GLN A 118 -15.96 -9.73 -1.32
N VAL A 119 -14.75 -9.21 -1.51
CA VAL A 119 -13.58 -9.98 -1.92
C VAL A 119 -12.59 -10.04 -0.77
N CYS A 120 -12.25 -11.24 -0.34
CA CYS A 120 -11.17 -11.49 0.63
C CYS A 120 -9.91 -11.93 -0.11
N GLY A 121 -8.76 -11.78 0.52
CA GLY A 121 -7.57 -12.48 0.10
C GLY A 121 -6.34 -12.02 0.87
N LYS A 122 -5.19 -12.12 0.23
CA LYS A 122 -3.91 -11.68 0.78
C LYS A 122 -3.30 -10.61 -0.13
N ALA A 123 -2.33 -9.88 0.42
CA ALA A 123 -1.52 -8.95 -0.31
C ALA A 123 -0.11 -8.89 0.25
N TRP A 124 0.87 -8.66 -0.63
CA TRP A 124 2.16 -8.12 -0.25
C TRP A 124 2.00 -6.60 -0.15
N HIS A 125 2.24 -6.05 1.04
CA HIS A 125 2.12 -4.63 1.32
C HIS A 125 3.49 -3.99 1.48
N HIS A 126 3.73 -2.93 0.72
CA HIS A 126 4.86 -2.03 0.89
C HIS A 126 4.37 -0.73 1.52
N GLU A 127 4.96 -0.34 2.65
CA GLU A 127 4.74 1.00 3.21
C GLU A 127 5.36 2.07 2.30
N ASP A 128 6.59 1.82 1.83
CA ASP A 128 7.24 2.53 0.74
C ASP A 128 7.54 1.57 -0.40
N ARG A 129 6.82 1.67 -1.51
CA ARG A 129 7.04 0.80 -2.69
C ARG A 129 8.44 0.92 -3.30
N PHE A 130 9.18 1.98 -2.95
CA PHE A 130 10.55 2.18 -3.41
C PHE A 130 11.60 1.62 -2.44
N ASP A 131 11.18 1.18 -1.24
CA ASP A 131 12.01 0.42 -0.31
C ASP A 131 11.61 -1.07 -0.34
N PRO A 132 12.43 -1.94 -0.96
CA PRO A 132 12.16 -3.38 -0.99
C PRO A 132 12.29 -4.05 0.39
N GLY A 133 12.83 -3.37 1.40
CA GLY A 133 13.02 -3.90 2.75
C GLY A 133 11.75 -3.93 3.62
N ASP A 134 10.78 -3.06 3.33
CA ASP A 134 9.56 -2.87 4.14
C ASP A 134 8.34 -3.58 3.54
N MET A 135 8.50 -4.85 3.19
CA MET A 135 7.40 -5.68 2.71
C MET A 135 6.80 -6.51 3.84
N SER A 136 5.51 -6.31 4.10
CA SER A 136 4.73 -7.07 5.06
C SER A 136 3.61 -7.84 4.36
N LYS A 137 3.29 -9.01 4.88
CA LYS A 137 2.12 -9.76 4.42
C LYS A 137 0.86 -9.18 5.04
N SER A 138 -0.21 -9.11 4.27
CA SER A 138 -1.50 -8.59 4.72
C SER A 138 -2.64 -9.51 4.31
N TYR A 139 -3.61 -9.70 5.19
CA TYR A 139 -4.95 -10.10 4.76
C TYR A 139 -5.75 -8.86 4.37
N VAL A 140 -6.53 -8.97 3.30
CA VAL A 140 -7.34 -7.86 2.78
C VAL A 140 -8.80 -8.26 2.61
N ARG A 141 -9.69 -7.28 2.78
CA ARG A 141 -11.12 -7.39 2.46
C ARG A 141 -11.58 -6.13 1.76
N LEU A 142 -12.14 -6.29 0.57
CA LEU A 142 -12.67 -5.20 -0.23
C LEU A 142 -14.17 -5.41 -0.38
N GLU A 143 -14.93 -4.35 -0.10
CA GLU A 143 -16.39 -4.35 -0.19
C GLU A 143 -16.84 -2.98 -0.69
N LEU A 144 -17.92 -2.94 -1.48
CA LEU A 144 -18.57 -1.69 -1.87
C LEU A 144 -19.82 -1.51 -1.01
N VAL A 145 -19.83 -0.47 -0.17
CA VAL A 145 -20.97 -0.11 0.67
C VAL A 145 -21.43 1.29 0.28
N ASP A 146 -22.67 1.40 -0.20
CA ASP A 146 -23.25 2.66 -0.70
C ASP A 146 -22.36 3.41 -1.72
N GLY A 147 -21.68 2.65 -2.58
CA GLY A 147 -20.77 3.18 -3.60
C GLY A 147 -19.39 3.62 -3.07
N ARG A 148 -19.11 3.42 -1.78
CA ARG A 148 -17.79 3.64 -1.17
C ARG A 148 -17.02 2.35 -1.08
N LEU A 149 -15.70 2.43 -1.26
CA LEU A 149 -14.82 1.30 -1.03
C LEU A 149 -14.54 1.20 0.47
N HIS A 150 -14.94 0.08 1.06
CA HIS A 150 -14.52 -0.35 2.38
C HIS A 150 -13.32 -1.28 2.20
N PHE A 151 -12.14 -0.79 2.55
CA PHE A 151 -10.90 -1.54 2.50
C PHE A 151 -10.51 -1.92 3.92
N ARG A 152 -10.51 -3.21 4.22
CA ARG A 152 -9.96 -3.72 5.48
C ARG A 152 -8.63 -4.40 5.21
N SER A 153 -7.67 -4.15 6.09
CA SER A 153 -6.36 -4.81 6.08
C SER A 153 -6.03 -5.36 7.45
N ARG A 154 -5.24 -6.43 7.49
CA ARG A 154 -4.71 -7.02 8.70
C ARG A 154 -3.27 -7.44 8.41
N MET A 155 -2.32 -6.68 8.94
CA MET A 155 -0.90 -6.87 8.67
C MET A 155 -0.32 -7.95 9.56
N GLN A 156 0.63 -8.71 9.03
CA GLN A 156 1.53 -9.52 9.85
C GLN A 156 2.63 -8.60 10.38
N ASP A 157 2.83 -8.58 11.69
CA ASP A 157 3.94 -7.89 12.33
C ASP A 157 5.25 -8.67 12.14
N GLY A 158 6.36 -7.95 12.16
CA GLY A 158 7.70 -8.51 12.01
C GLY A 158 8.25 -8.52 10.58
N LEU A 159 9.47 -9.03 10.46
CA LEU A 159 10.16 -9.16 9.18
C LEU A 159 9.54 -10.26 8.33
N ILE A 160 9.67 -10.11 7.02
CA ILE A 160 9.24 -11.13 6.07
C ILE A 160 9.92 -12.48 6.35
N ASP A 161 9.11 -13.54 6.50
CA ASP A 161 9.63 -14.90 6.54
C ASP A 161 10.02 -15.32 5.12
N LEU A 162 11.32 -15.42 4.87
CA LEU A 162 11.87 -15.84 3.56
C LEU A 162 11.47 -17.27 3.16
N ASN A 163 10.90 -18.04 4.09
CA ASN A 163 10.34 -19.38 3.83
C ASN A 163 8.81 -19.37 3.71
N ASP A 164 8.16 -18.20 3.76
CA ASP A 164 6.72 -18.12 3.61
C ASP A 164 6.32 -18.72 2.25
N PRO A 165 5.46 -19.76 2.24
CA PRO A 165 5.07 -20.44 1.00
C PRO A 165 4.42 -19.48 0.00
N ASP A 166 3.81 -18.40 0.50
CA ASP A 166 3.12 -17.42 -0.32
C ASP A 166 4.10 -16.48 -1.07
N LEU A 167 5.40 -16.47 -0.76
CA LEU A 167 6.38 -15.65 -1.51
C LEU A 167 6.45 -16.02 -2.98
N LYS A 168 6.05 -17.25 -3.31
CA LYS A 168 5.99 -17.76 -4.67
C LYS A 168 4.63 -17.55 -5.31
N GLU A 169 3.63 -17.17 -4.52
CA GLU A 169 2.29 -16.84 -5.00
C GLU A 169 2.27 -15.41 -5.53
N THR A 170 2.30 -15.27 -6.84
CA THR A 170 2.26 -13.97 -7.53
C THR A 170 0.96 -13.73 -8.30
N LEU A 171 0.14 -14.78 -8.45
CA LEU A 171 -1.09 -14.72 -9.20
C LEU A 171 -2.28 -14.59 -8.24
N ALA A 172 -3.24 -13.74 -8.60
CA ALA A 172 -4.56 -13.80 -8.03
C ALA A 172 -5.16 -15.17 -8.37
N VAL A 173 -5.09 -16.11 -7.43
CA VAL A 173 -5.80 -17.37 -7.53
C VAL A 173 -7.23 -17.10 -7.11
N GLU A 174 -8.18 -17.22 -8.05
CA GLU A 174 -9.59 -17.27 -7.71
C GLU A 174 -9.86 -18.56 -6.93
N GLY A 175 -10.30 -18.41 -5.68
CA GLY A 175 -10.58 -19.53 -4.79
C GLY A 175 -12.02 -19.55 -4.30
N ASP A 176 -12.44 -20.73 -3.87
CA ASP A 176 -13.67 -20.95 -3.10
C ASP A 176 -13.59 -20.20 -1.75
N ALA A 177 -14.67 -19.53 -1.37
CA ALA A 177 -14.86 -18.89 -0.07
C ALA A 177 -14.50 -19.83 1.11
N ALA A 178 -14.70 -21.14 0.95
CA ALA A 178 -14.34 -22.14 1.96
C ALA A 178 -12.83 -22.21 2.28
N ARG A 179 -11.97 -21.68 1.40
CA ARG A 179 -10.51 -21.63 1.59
C ARG A 179 -10.03 -20.34 2.24
N CYS A 180 -10.93 -19.39 2.51
CA CYS A 180 -10.56 -18.12 3.09
C CYS A 180 -10.18 -18.28 4.57
N THR A 181 -8.92 -18.00 4.89
CA THR A 181 -8.39 -18.04 6.25
C THR A 181 -8.34 -16.66 6.91
N ALA A 182 -8.94 -15.63 6.32
CA ALA A 182 -8.76 -14.25 6.79
C ALA A 182 -9.21 -13.99 8.24
N ASP A 183 -10.24 -14.70 8.73
CA ASP A 183 -10.69 -14.59 10.13
C ASP A 183 -9.84 -15.41 11.11
N LYS A 184 -9.18 -16.46 10.61
CA LYS A 184 -8.34 -17.38 11.39
C LYS A 184 -7.04 -17.63 10.63
N PRO A 185 -6.19 -16.60 10.49
CA PRO A 185 -4.98 -16.71 9.69
C PRO A 185 -4.03 -17.73 10.34
N PRO A 186 -3.37 -18.60 9.57
CA PRO A 186 -2.30 -19.44 10.09
C PRO A 186 -1.12 -18.56 10.54
N GLY A 187 -0.36 -19.05 11.52
CA GLY A 187 0.77 -18.31 12.12
C GLY A 187 0.36 -17.41 13.29
N GLY A 188 1.33 -16.64 13.80
CA GLY A 188 1.16 -15.66 14.87
C GLY A 188 1.31 -14.23 14.38
N ASP A 189 1.19 -13.27 15.30
CA ASP A 189 1.58 -11.86 15.12
C ASP A 189 0.78 -11.07 14.07
N TRP A 190 -0.48 -11.42 13.88
CA TRP A 190 -1.39 -10.64 13.04
C TRP A 190 -2.00 -9.47 13.83
N SER A 191 -1.96 -8.27 13.24
CA SER A 191 -2.59 -7.06 13.78
C SER A 191 -4.10 -7.24 13.95
N GLU A 192 -4.77 -6.27 14.56
CA GLU A 192 -6.23 -6.18 14.41
C GLU A 192 -6.62 -5.72 13.00
N TRP A 193 -7.87 -5.97 12.59
CA TRP A 193 -8.40 -5.49 11.31
C TRP A 193 -8.49 -3.95 11.26
N GLU A 194 -7.67 -3.29 10.46
CA GLU A 194 -7.89 -1.90 10.13
C GLU A 194 -9.02 -1.76 9.11
N LEU A 195 -9.81 -0.69 9.20
CA LEU A 195 -10.83 -0.33 8.20
C LEU A 195 -10.56 1.10 7.75
N LEU A 196 -10.46 1.27 6.43
CA LEU A 196 -10.43 2.54 5.74
C LEU A 196 -11.60 2.62 4.74
N VAL A 197 -12.22 3.79 4.67
CA VAL A 197 -13.33 4.05 3.75
C VAL A 197 -12.90 5.09 2.73
N PHE A 198 -13.16 4.81 1.45
CA PHE A 198 -12.79 5.68 0.35
C PHE A 198 -13.99 6.08 -0.50
N ASP A 199 -13.99 7.33 -0.93
CA ASP A 199 -14.90 7.83 -1.96
C ASP A 199 -14.25 7.70 -3.34
N ARG A 200 -15.07 7.44 -4.37
CA ARG A 200 -14.60 7.43 -5.75
C ARG A 200 -14.11 8.82 -6.15
N LYS A 201 -12.92 8.91 -6.76
CA LYS A 201 -12.49 10.16 -7.41
C LYS A 201 -13.27 10.34 -8.71
N LYS A 202 -13.80 11.55 -8.91
CA LYS A 202 -14.44 11.98 -10.16
C LYS A 202 -13.41 12.26 -11.23
#